data_AF-A0A4R6YMZ2-F1
#
_entry.id   AF-A0A4R6YMZ2-F1
#
_cell.length_a   1.000
_cell.length_b   1.000
_cell.length_c   1.000
_cell.angle_alpha   90.00
_cell.angle_beta   90.00
_cell.angle_gamma   90.00
#
_symmetry.space_group_name_H-M   'P 1'
#
loop_
_entity.id
_entity.type
_entity.pdbx_description
1 polymer ?
#
loop_
_entity_poly.entity_id
_entity_poly.type
_entity_poly.pdbx_seq_one_letter_code
_entity_poly.pdbx_strand_id
1 'polypeptide(L)'
;MANIPKRVAERLVATIKRYQPILGDARKRDVGEADIVTIVKDMLADVFGYDKYTEVTSEYAIRGTYCDLATCIDGVLQALIEVKAIGLDLKDAHSKQAVDTHVSIYQTCAY
;
A
#
# COMPACT_ATOMS: atom_id res chain seq x y z
N MET A 1 8.68 17.35 -12.14
CA MET A 1 8.40 15.90 -12.13
C MET A 1 9.73 15.17 -12.26
N ALA A 2 10.02 14.20 -11.39
CA ALA A 2 11.23 13.40 -11.51
C ALA A 2 11.26 12.70 -12.89
N ASN A 3 12.41 12.72 -13.56
CA ASN A 3 12.59 12.05 -14.84
C ASN A 3 12.75 10.54 -14.59
N ILE A 4 11.65 9.79 -14.59
CA ILE A 4 11.66 8.35 -14.35
C ILE A 4 12.15 7.64 -15.62
N PRO A 5 13.19 6.78 -15.55
CA PRO A 5 13.64 6.02 -16.71
C PRO A 5 12.51 5.18 -17.31
N LYS A 6 12.39 5.16 -18.65
CA LYS A 6 11.31 4.46 -19.38
C LYS A 6 11.13 3.01 -18.94
N ARG A 7 12.25 2.28 -18.77
CA ARG A 7 12.24 0.88 -18.31
C ARG A 7 11.62 0.71 -16.91
N VAL A 8 11.84 1.67 -16.01
CA VAL A 8 11.26 1.65 -14.66
C VAL A 8 9.76 1.90 -14.74
N ALA A 9 9.34 2.89 -15.53
CA ALA A 9 7.92 3.18 -15.73
C ALA A 9 7.17 1.97 -16.33
N GLU A 10 7.75 1.32 -17.36
CA GLU A 10 7.18 0.12 -17.98
C GLU A 10 7.06 -1.04 -16.98
N ARG A 11 8.10 -1.26 -16.16
CA ARG A 11 8.06 -2.28 -15.09
C ARG A 11 6.95 -1.99 -14.08
N LEU A 12 6.86 -0.74 -13.58
CA LEU A 12 5.84 -0.35 -12.62
C LEU A 12 4.43 -0.58 -13.17
N VAL A 13 4.18 -0.14 -14.42
CA VAL A 13 2.88 -0.35 -15.08
C VAL A 13 2.56 -1.84 -15.22
N ALA A 14 3.53 -2.66 -15.63
CA ALA A 14 3.32 -4.10 -15.79
C ALA A 14 2.97 -4.78 -14.45
N THR A 15 3.72 -4.47 -13.38
CA THR A 15 3.47 -5.07 -12.07
C THR A 15 2.16 -4.58 -11.46
N ILE A 16 1.83 -3.30 -11.56
CA ILE A 16 0.54 -2.77 -11.06
C ILE A 16 -0.64 -3.45 -11.77
N LYS A 17 -0.56 -3.68 -13.09
CA LYS A 17 -1.61 -4.38 -13.84
C LYS A 17 -1.86 -5.80 -13.33
N ARG A 18 -0.85 -6.48 -12.76
CA ARG A 18 -1.00 -7.82 -12.16
C ARG A 18 -1.92 -7.81 -10.94
N TYR A 19 -1.93 -6.72 -10.16
CA TYR A 19 -2.73 -6.60 -8.95
C TYR A 19 -4.17 -6.14 -9.18
N GLN A 20 -4.49 -5.57 -10.35
CA GLN A 20 -5.86 -5.17 -10.71
C GLN A 20 -6.89 -6.32 -10.60
N PRO A 21 -6.68 -7.51 -11.22
CA PRO A 21 -7.62 -8.62 -11.06
C PRO A 21 -7.66 -9.17 -9.62
N ILE A 22 -6.53 -9.16 -8.90
CA ILE A 22 -6.44 -9.63 -7.51
C ILE A 22 -7.34 -8.77 -6.61
N LEU A 23 -7.24 -7.45 -6.72
CA LEU A 23 -8.10 -6.51 -5.99
C LEU A 23 -9.57 -6.63 -6.43
N GLY A 24 -9.81 -6.84 -7.72
CA GLY A 24 -11.16 -7.08 -8.25
C GLY A 24 -11.81 -8.32 -7.63
N ASP A 25 -11.07 -9.42 -7.51
CA ASP A 25 -11.59 -10.66 -6.92
C ASP A 25 -11.66 -10.60 -5.39
N ALA A 26 -10.74 -9.89 -4.74
CA ALA A 26 -10.83 -9.55 -3.32
C ALA A 26 -12.13 -8.78 -3.02
N ARG A 27 -12.46 -7.78 -3.85
CA ARG A 27 -13.71 -7.03 -3.75
C ARG A 27 -14.94 -7.91 -3.95
N LYS A 28 -14.95 -8.77 -4.98
CA LYS A 28 -16.09 -9.68 -5.24
C LYS A 28 -16.36 -10.65 -4.10
N ARG A 29 -15.30 -11.09 -3.42
CA ARG A 29 -15.36 -12.01 -2.27
C ARG A 29 -15.63 -11.31 -0.94
N ASP A 30 -15.73 -9.97 -0.94
CA ASP A 30 -15.93 -9.15 0.25
C ASP A 30 -14.93 -9.50 1.36
N VAL A 31 -13.64 -9.58 1.00
CA VAL A 31 -12.59 -9.98 1.93
C VAL A 31 -12.31 -8.90 2.96
N GLY A 32 -11.85 -9.33 4.14
CA GLY A 32 -11.61 -8.44 5.27
C GLY A 32 -10.32 -7.61 5.14
N GLU A 33 -10.12 -6.70 6.10
CA GLU A 33 -8.97 -5.79 6.16
C GLU A 33 -7.62 -6.53 6.14
N ALA A 34 -7.49 -7.63 6.89
CA ALA A 34 -6.27 -8.42 6.95
C ALA A 34 -5.86 -9.02 5.59
N ASP A 35 -6.83 -9.42 4.76
CA ASP A 35 -6.57 -9.90 3.40
C ASP A 35 -6.03 -8.77 2.52
N ILE A 36 -6.59 -7.56 2.65
CA ILE A 36 -6.12 -6.38 1.92
C ILE A 36 -4.73 -5.95 2.40
N VAL A 37 -4.45 -5.98 3.71
CA VAL A 37 -3.12 -5.72 4.28
C VAL A 37 -2.08 -6.64 3.66
N THR A 38 -2.42 -7.92 3.48
CA THR A 38 -1.54 -8.89 2.83
C THR A 38 -1.27 -8.51 1.36
N ILE A 39 -2.30 -8.14 0.61
CA ILE A 39 -2.16 -7.69 -0.78
C ILE A 39 -1.28 -6.44 -0.87
N VAL A 40 -1.46 -5.47 0.04
CA VAL A 40 -0.64 -4.24 0.08
C VAL A 40 0.81 -4.58 0.40
N LYS A 41 1.08 -5.47 1.38
CA LYS A 41 2.42 -5.95 1.69
C LYS A 41 3.09 -6.61 0.47
N ASP A 42 2.32 -7.37 -0.31
CA ASP A 42 2.81 -7.95 -1.56
C ASP A 42 3.15 -6.88 -2.60
N MET A 43 2.29 -5.87 -2.77
CA MET A 43 2.55 -4.75 -3.68
C MET A 43 3.80 -3.95 -3.29
N LEU A 44 4.04 -3.72 -1.99
CA LEU A 44 5.25 -3.05 -1.50
C LEU A 44 6.51 -3.76 -2.01
N ALA A 45 6.55 -5.08 -1.95
CA ALA A 45 7.69 -5.83 -2.46
C ALA A 45 7.73 -5.90 -3.99
N ASP A 46 6.64 -6.31 -4.64
CA ASP A 46 6.67 -6.61 -6.07
C ASP A 46 6.77 -5.33 -6.92
N VAL A 47 6.13 -4.23 -6.49
CA VAL A 47 6.08 -2.97 -7.23
C VAL A 47 7.24 -2.07 -6.85
N PHE A 48 7.48 -1.89 -5.54
CA PHE A 48 8.45 -0.93 -5.03
C PHE A 48 9.80 -1.55 -4.64
N GLY A 49 9.87 -2.88 -4.53
CA GLY A 49 11.12 -3.60 -4.28
C GLY A 49 11.48 -3.73 -2.80
N TYR A 50 10.56 -3.43 -1.88
CA TYR A 50 10.81 -3.59 -0.45
C TYR A 50 11.04 -5.06 -0.07
N ASP A 51 11.97 -5.31 0.83
CA ASP A 51 12.09 -6.62 1.49
C ASP A 51 10.98 -6.78 2.54
N LYS A 52 10.08 -7.74 2.32
CA LYS A 52 8.93 -8.03 3.21
C LYS A 52 9.33 -8.43 4.63
N TYR A 53 10.54 -8.93 4.82
CA TYR A 53 11.01 -9.48 6.09
C TYR A 53 11.79 -8.44 6.89
N THR A 54 12.53 -7.56 6.22
CA THR A 54 13.44 -6.63 6.88
C THR A 54 12.99 -5.18 6.77
N GLU A 55 12.24 -4.82 5.73
CA GLU A 55 11.84 -3.44 5.45
C GLU A 55 10.35 -3.17 5.62
N VAL A 56 9.51 -4.21 5.76
CA VAL A 56 8.05 -4.06 5.96
C VAL A 56 7.60 -4.72 7.25
N THR A 57 7.22 -3.89 8.21
CA THR A 57 6.72 -4.31 9.53
C THR A 57 5.21 -4.21 9.57
N SER A 58 4.55 -5.18 10.21
CA SER A 58 3.11 -5.16 10.48
C SER A 58 2.86 -4.75 11.94
N GLU A 59 1.71 -4.16 12.22
CA GLU A 59 1.31 -3.73 13.58
C GLU A 59 2.39 -2.84 14.23
N TYR A 60 2.82 -1.79 13.54
CA TYR A 60 3.88 -0.93 14.05
C TYR A 60 3.33 0.02 15.13
N ALA A 61 3.91 -0.04 16.33
CA ALA A 61 3.50 0.79 17.46
C ALA A 61 4.01 2.23 17.33
N ILE A 62 3.11 3.20 17.33
CA ILE A 62 3.43 4.62 17.37
C ILE A 62 2.58 5.34 18.42
N ARG A 63 3.22 5.97 19.42
CA ARG A 63 2.57 6.85 20.41
C ARG A 63 1.33 6.22 21.09
N GLY A 64 1.35 4.92 21.35
CA GLY A 64 0.26 4.20 22.03
C GLY A 64 -0.88 3.73 21.11
N THR A 65 -0.74 3.89 19.79
CA THR A 65 -1.59 3.25 18.77
C THR A 65 -0.73 2.35 17.87
N TYR A 66 -1.38 1.49 17.08
CA TYR A 66 -0.76 0.64 16.07
C TYR A 66 -1.22 1.09 14.68
N CYS A 67 -0.35 0.96 13.68
CA CYS A 67 -0.74 1.04 12.27
C CYS A 67 -0.56 -0.32 11.59
N ASP A 68 -1.33 -0.58 10.54
CA ASP A 68 -1.34 -1.89 9.88
C ASP A 68 0.03 -2.29 9.34
N LEU A 69 0.69 -1.36 8.64
CA LEU A 69 2.01 -1.55 8.05
C LEU A 69 2.90 -0.33 8.28
N ALA A 70 4.21 -0.57 8.33
CA ALA A 70 5.24 0.45 8.31
C ALA A 70 6.39 0.02 7.40
N THR A 71 6.98 0.97 6.69
CA THR A 71 8.21 0.75 5.93
C THR A 71 9.40 1.31 6.68
N CYS A 72 10.45 0.52 6.83
CA CYS A 72 11.69 0.87 7.52
C CYS A 72 12.87 0.52 6.62
N ILE A 73 13.67 1.50 6.22
CA ILE A 73 14.87 1.28 5.41
C ILE A 73 16.06 1.62 6.28
N ASP A 74 17.03 0.70 6.37
CA ASP A 74 18.21 0.83 7.23
C ASP A 74 17.86 1.14 8.71
N GLY A 75 16.75 0.57 9.20
CA GLY A 75 16.24 0.80 10.55
C GLY A 75 15.57 2.17 10.76
N VAL A 76 15.46 3.00 9.72
CA VAL A 76 14.80 4.31 9.76
C VAL A 76 13.38 4.16 9.21
N LEU A 77 12.39 4.50 10.04
CA LEU A 77 10.98 4.57 9.65
C LEU A 77 10.80 5.58 8.51
N GLN A 78 10.27 5.12 7.38
CA GLN A 78 10.01 5.92 6.18
C GLN A 78 8.54 6.33 6.09
N ALA A 79 7.64 5.36 6.26
CA ALA A 79 6.20 5.61 6.16
C ALA A 79 5.39 4.68 7.08
N LEU A 80 4.25 5.21 7.52
CA LEU A 80 3.18 4.46 8.18
C LEU A 80 2.04 4.29 7.17
N ILE A 81 1.47 3.10 7.12
CA ILE A 81 0.47 2.72 6.12
C ILE A 81 -0.72 2.13 6.89
N GLU A 82 -1.85 2.80 6.74
CA GLU A 82 -3.15 2.33 7.22
C GLU A 82 -3.93 1.76 6.04
N VAL A 83 -4.53 0.60 6.22
CA VAL A 83 -5.27 -0.14 5.22
C VAL A 83 -6.71 -0.31 5.72
N LYS A 84 -7.66 -0.33 4.80
CA LYS A 84 -9.07 -0.62 5.10
C LYS A 84 -9.59 -1.63 4.09
N ALA A 85 -10.66 -2.34 4.45
CA ALA A 85 -11.37 -3.19 3.49
C ALA A 85 -11.83 -2.37 2.27
N ILE A 86 -11.92 -3.02 1.11
CA ILE A 86 -12.26 -2.35 -0.15
C ILE A 86 -13.68 -1.78 -0.04
N GLY A 87 -13.83 -0.48 -0.33
CA GLY A 87 -15.13 0.20 -0.28
C GLY A 87 -15.44 0.90 1.06
N LEU A 88 -14.49 0.89 2.00
CA LEU A 88 -14.54 1.73 3.20
C LEU A 88 -13.62 2.94 3.05
N ASP A 89 -14.08 4.08 3.56
CA ASP A 89 -13.30 5.32 3.58
C ASP A 89 -12.35 5.36 4.78
N LEU A 90 -11.16 5.92 4.56
CA LEU A 90 -10.26 6.33 5.62
C LEU A 90 -10.86 7.58 6.28
N LYS A 91 -11.19 7.51 7.58
CA LYS A 91 -11.65 8.70 8.32
C LYS A 91 -10.52 9.73 8.39
N ASP A 92 -10.86 11.01 8.20
CA ASP A 92 -9.93 12.16 8.09
C ASP A 92 -8.95 12.37 9.25
N ALA A 93 -9.13 11.68 10.38
CA ALA A 93 -8.32 11.90 11.58
C ALA A 93 -6.83 11.51 11.40
N HIS A 94 -6.50 10.60 10.48
CA HIS A 94 -5.14 10.05 10.34
C HIS A 94 -4.38 10.54 9.09
N SER A 95 -5.00 11.39 8.25
CA SER A 95 -4.43 11.79 6.93
C SER A 95 -3.35 12.88 6.98
N LYS A 96 -3.10 13.50 8.14
CA LYS A 96 -2.19 14.67 8.25
C LYS A 96 -0.70 14.35 8.45
N GLN A 97 -0.29 13.07 8.44
CA GLN A 97 1.11 12.69 8.65
C GLN A 97 1.66 11.70 7.61
N ALA A 98 0.95 11.49 6.50
CA ALA A 98 1.50 10.84 5.30
C ALA A 98 1.97 11.94 4.34
N VAL A 99 3.14 12.52 4.63
CA VAL A 99 3.79 13.49 3.74
C VAL A 99 4.18 12.75 2.46
N ASP A 100 3.48 13.04 1.37
CA ASP A 100 3.87 12.78 -0.02
C ASP A 100 4.22 11.35 -0.43
N THR A 101 3.33 10.39 -0.15
CA THR A 101 3.05 9.33 -1.15
C THR A 101 1.62 8.84 -0.99
N HIS A 102 0.72 9.37 -1.81
CA HIS A 102 -0.66 8.90 -1.91
C HIS A 102 -0.66 7.45 -2.42
N VAL A 103 -0.74 6.45 -1.54
CA VAL A 103 -1.39 5.18 -1.92
C VAL A 103 -2.89 5.38 -1.72
N SER A 104 -3.47 6.25 -2.57
CA SER A 104 -4.87 6.16 -2.94
C SER A 104 -4.94 5.21 -4.11
N ILE A 105 -5.26 3.93 -3.87
CA ILE A 105 -5.78 3.07 -4.94
C ILE A 105 -7.26 3.44 -5.14
N TYR A 106 -7.51 4.68 -5.56
CA TYR A 106 -8.78 5.08 -6.14
C TYR A 106 -8.50 5.56 -7.57
N GLN A 107 -8.46 4.60 -8.49
CA GLN A 107 -8.79 4.86 -9.87
C GLN A 107 -10.00 4.00 -10.25
N THR A 108 -11.17 4.61 -10.06
CA THR A 108 -12.28 4.56 -11.00
C THR A 108 -12.81 3.16 -11.36
N CYS A 109 -13.64 2.59 -10.48
CA CYS A 109 -14.78 1.79 -10.95
C CYS A 109 -16.02 2.69 -10.94
N ALA A 110 -15.98 3.70 -11.81
CA ALA A 110 -17.15 4.43 -12.27
C ALA A 110 -17.05 4.45 -13.81
N TYR A 111 -17.48 3.35 -14.42
CA TYR A 111 -18.40 3.29 -15.55
C TYR A 111 -19.25 2.03 -15.38
#